data_AF-A0AAV0N0H6-F1
#
_entry.id   AF-A0AAV0N0H6-F1
#
_cell.length_a   1.000
_cell.length_b   1.000
_cell.length_c   1.000
_cell.angle_alpha   90.00
_cell.angle_beta   90.00
_cell.angle_gamma   90.00
#
_symmetry.space_group_name_H-M   'P 1'
#
loop_
_entity.id
_entity.type
_entity.pdbx_description
1 polymer ?
#
loop_
_entity_poly.entity_id
_entity_poly.type
_entity_poly.pdbx_seq_one_letter_code
_entity_poly.pdbx_strand_id
1 'polypeptide(L)'
;RRDARTTSQSDANNDLPSPFSDLSALISAFTAKGLTAADMTVLSGGHTIGQARCDGFRNRIYNKTNFATTRRGSCPASGGDGNLAPLDSSPNRFDNAYFSALVGGNSFFRSSSPGKRF
;
A
#
# COMPACT_ATOMS: atom_id res chain seq x y z
N ARG A 1 15.47 16.24 -15.61
CA ARG A 1 14.06 16.26 -16.09
C ARG A 1 13.68 17.71 -16.42
N ARG A 2 12.69 17.97 -17.28
CA ARG A 2 12.08 19.29 -17.56
C ARG A 2 10.58 19.20 -17.29
N ASP A 3 9.92 20.32 -17.02
CA ASP A 3 8.50 20.34 -16.67
C ASP A 3 7.60 20.12 -17.90
N ALA A 4 6.53 19.35 -17.70
CA ALA A 4 5.50 19.13 -18.71
C ALA A 4 4.57 20.35 -18.82
N ARG A 5 4.01 20.59 -20.01
CA ARG A 5 3.03 21.66 -20.26
C ARG A 5 1.58 21.19 -20.23
N THR A 6 1.37 19.88 -20.07
CA THR A 6 0.06 19.24 -20.06
C THR A 6 0.05 18.11 -19.02
N THR A 7 -1.15 17.73 -18.60
CA THR A 7 -1.41 16.62 -17.67
C THR A 7 -2.41 15.67 -18.29
N SER A 8 -2.39 14.40 -17.89
CA SER A 8 -3.34 13.39 -18.36
C SER A 8 -4.04 12.73 -17.18
N GLN A 9 -5.31 13.05 -16.99
CA GLN A 9 -6.14 12.42 -15.94
C GLN A 9 -6.44 10.97 -16.29
N SER A 10 -6.63 10.65 -17.58
CA SER A 10 -6.85 9.28 -18.03
C SER A 10 -5.65 8.39 -17.70
N ASP A 11 -4.43 8.89 -17.93
CA ASP A 11 -3.23 8.11 -17.64
C ASP A 11 -3.07 7.93 -16.13
N ALA A 12 -3.30 8.96 -15.33
CA ALA A 12 -3.28 8.84 -13.87
C ALA A 12 -4.28 7.78 -13.35
N ASN A 13 -5.50 7.76 -13.89
CA ASN A 13 -6.53 6.79 -13.48
C ASN A 13 -6.22 5.36 -13.95
N ASN A 14 -5.54 5.20 -15.08
CA ASN A 14 -5.23 3.89 -15.67
C ASN A 14 -3.91 3.30 -15.16
N ASP A 15 -2.92 4.15 -14.89
CA ASP A 15 -1.54 3.73 -14.62
C ASP A 15 -1.23 3.60 -13.12
N LEU A 16 -1.96 4.30 -12.25
CA LEU A 16 -1.69 4.27 -10.82
C LEU A 16 -2.36 3.05 -10.17
N PRO A 17 -1.60 2.15 -9.53
CA PRO A 17 -2.17 0.98 -8.90
C PRO A 17 -3.02 1.34 -7.68
N SER A 18 -4.18 0.70 -7.56
CA SER A 18 -5.04 0.81 -6.39
C SER A 18 -4.42 0.12 -5.15
N PRO A 19 -4.64 0.63 -3.92
CA PRO A 19 -4.27 -0.08 -2.69
C PRO A 19 -4.99 -1.44 -2.53
N PHE A 20 -6.04 -1.68 -3.31
CA PHE A 20 -6.82 -2.92 -3.32
C PHE A 20 -6.35 -3.94 -4.38
N SER A 21 -5.47 -3.55 -5.30
CA SER A 21 -4.93 -4.41 -6.35
C SER A 21 -4.34 -5.70 -5.79
N ASP A 22 -4.47 -6.80 -6.53
CA ASP A 22 -3.70 -8.00 -6.24
C ASP A 22 -2.30 -7.94 -6.85
N LEU A 23 -1.45 -8.91 -6.47
CA LEU A 23 -0.07 -9.01 -6.95
C LEU A 23 0.02 -9.09 -8.48
N SER A 24 -0.88 -9.82 -9.16
CA SER A 24 -0.89 -9.89 -10.62
C SER A 24 -1.13 -8.52 -11.25
N ALA A 25 -2.11 -7.76 -10.76
CA ALA A 25 -2.38 -6.42 -11.25
C ALA A 25 -1.21 -5.45 -10.98
N LEU A 26 -0.54 -5.58 -9.83
CA LEU A 26 0.63 -4.76 -9.50
C LEU A 26 1.83 -5.08 -10.40
N ILE A 27 2.14 -6.36 -10.59
CA ILE A 27 3.20 -6.78 -11.50
C ILE A 27 2.93 -6.26 -12.91
N SER A 28 1.69 -6.39 -13.40
CA SER A 28 1.30 -5.85 -14.70
C SER A 28 1.46 -4.32 -14.78
N ALA A 29 1.02 -3.58 -13.76
CA ALA A 29 1.14 -2.12 -13.73
C ALA A 29 2.60 -1.64 -13.73
N PHE A 30 3.47 -2.30 -12.96
CA PHE A 30 4.90 -1.98 -12.93
C PHE A 30 5.59 -2.40 -14.23
N THR A 31 5.25 -3.56 -14.77
CA THR A 31 5.79 -4.04 -16.07
C THR A 31 5.41 -3.10 -17.21
N ALA A 32 4.21 -2.54 -17.20
CA ALA A 32 3.78 -1.52 -18.17
C ALA A 32 4.61 -0.23 -18.11
N LYS A 33 5.33 0.00 -17.00
CA LYS A 33 6.30 1.11 -16.83
C LYS A 33 7.76 0.66 -16.98
N GLY A 34 8.00 -0.56 -17.46
CA GLY A 34 9.34 -1.10 -17.65
C GLY A 34 10.04 -1.51 -16.36
N LEU A 35 9.29 -1.72 -15.27
CA LEU A 35 9.80 -2.11 -13.97
C LEU A 35 9.56 -3.61 -13.71
N THR A 36 10.55 -4.28 -13.12
CA THR A 36 10.46 -5.70 -12.75
C THR A 36 9.66 -5.90 -11.47
N ALA A 37 9.30 -7.15 -11.16
CA ALA A 37 8.72 -7.50 -9.86
C ALA A 37 9.67 -7.19 -8.68
N ALA A 38 10.99 -7.25 -8.91
CA ALA A 38 11.98 -6.84 -7.91
C ALA A 38 11.92 -5.32 -7.66
N ASP A 39 11.83 -4.51 -8.72
CA ASP A 39 11.66 -3.06 -8.61
C ASP A 39 10.37 -2.70 -7.86
N MET A 40 9.26 -3.38 -8.18
CA MET A 40 8.00 -3.24 -7.46
C MET A 40 8.15 -3.53 -5.97
N THR A 41 8.89 -4.59 -5.61
CA THR A 41 9.14 -4.98 -4.22
C THR A 41 9.95 -3.91 -3.48
N VAL A 42 11.03 -3.43 -4.09
CA VAL A 42 11.88 -2.37 -3.52
C VAL A 42 11.09 -1.07 -3.36
N LEU A 43 10.34 -0.65 -4.39
CA LEU A 43 9.54 0.57 -4.35
C LEU A 43 8.39 0.50 -3.34
N SER A 44 7.82 -0.68 -3.12
CA SER A 44 6.82 -0.89 -2.07
C SER A 44 7.37 -0.63 -0.66
N GLY A 45 8.69 -0.73 -0.48
CA GLY A 45 9.40 -0.32 0.73
C GLY A 45 9.22 1.16 1.08
N GLY A 46 8.84 2.02 0.12
CA GLY A 46 8.50 3.42 0.38
C GLY A 46 7.36 3.60 1.39
N HIS A 47 6.53 2.58 1.58
CA HIS A 47 5.50 2.56 2.62
C HIS A 47 6.03 2.42 4.06
N THR A 48 7.35 2.39 4.27
CA THR A 48 7.94 2.47 5.62
C THR A 48 7.80 3.86 6.26
N ILE A 49 7.45 4.88 5.47
CA ILE A 49 7.16 6.22 5.98
C ILE A 49 5.75 6.67 5.60
N GLY A 50 5.20 7.60 6.38
CA GLY A 50 3.93 8.25 6.11
C GLY A 50 2.71 7.52 6.68
N GLN A 51 1.56 7.93 6.17
CA GLN A 51 0.25 7.53 6.66
C GLN A 51 -0.70 7.25 5.49
N ALA A 52 -1.72 6.45 5.74
CA ALA A 52 -2.83 6.26 4.81
C ALA A 52 -4.16 6.56 5.49
N ARG A 53 -5.14 6.90 4.65
CA ARG A 53 -6.52 7.12 5.04
C ARG A 53 -7.26 5.80 5.24
N CYS A 54 -8.21 5.80 6.18
CA CYS A 54 -8.98 4.63 6.61
C CYS A 54 -9.67 3.91 5.43
N ASP A 55 -10.19 4.65 4.45
CA ASP A 55 -10.77 4.09 3.23
C ASP A 55 -9.83 3.12 2.48
N GLY A 56 -8.54 3.45 2.39
CA GLY A 56 -7.52 2.67 1.68
C GLY A 56 -7.18 1.32 2.29
N PHE A 57 -7.58 1.06 3.55
CA PHE A 57 -7.26 -0.18 4.26
C PHE A 57 -8.41 -0.81 5.06
N ARG A 58 -9.56 -0.14 5.18
CA ARG A 58 -10.73 -0.61 5.96
C ARG A 58 -11.12 -2.04 5.61
N ASN A 59 -11.25 -2.34 4.31
CA ASN A 59 -11.63 -3.68 3.83
C ASN A 59 -10.69 -4.77 4.35
N ARG A 60 -9.40 -4.48 4.54
CA ARG A 60 -8.42 -5.44 5.05
C ARG A 60 -8.57 -5.68 6.54
N ILE A 61 -8.74 -4.63 7.36
CA ILE A 61 -8.81 -4.75 8.83
C ILE A 61 -10.13 -5.35 9.33
N TYR A 62 -11.19 -5.31 8.52
CA TYR A 62 -12.48 -5.91 8.88
C TYR A 62 -12.70 -7.31 8.26
N ASN A 63 -12.08 -7.63 7.10
CA ASN A 63 -12.24 -8.94 6.45
C ASN A 63 -11.08 -9.92 6.68
N LYS A 64 -10.03 -9.56 7.44
CA LYS A 64 -8.91 -10.45 7.80
C LYS A 64 -8.66 -10.41 9.31
N THR A 65 -8.66 -11.59 9.93
CA THR A 65 -8.72 -11.82 11.39
C THR A 65 -7.48 -11.39 12.16
N ASN A 66 -6.29 -11.40 11.56
CA ASN A 66 -5.03 -11.24 12.30
C ASN A 66 -4.35 -9.86 12.16
N PHE A 67 -4.90 -8.95 11.34
CA PHE A 67 -4.31 -7.64 11.06
C PHE A 67 -4.96 -6.49 11.84
N ALA A 68 -5.92 -6.81 12.72
CA ALA A 68 -7.05 -5.94 12.98
C ALA A 68 -7.02 -5.19 14.32
N THR A 69 -6.45 -5.76 15.38
CA THR A 69 -6.76 -5.27 16.74
C THR A 69 -6.14 -3.90 17.03
N THR A 70 -4.87 -3.68 16.70
CA THR A 70 -4.17 -2.41 16.99
C THR A 70 -4.64 -1.26 16.10
N ARG A 71 -5.22 -1.54 14.92
CA ARG A 71 -5.53 -0.51 13.90
C ARG A 71 -7.02 -0.24 13.68
N ARG A 72 -7.92 -1.04 14.26
CA ARG A 72 -9.36 -0.72 14.31
C ARG A 72 -9.64 0.53 15.16
N GLY A 73 -8.79 0.85 16.14
CA GLY A 73 -8.97 2.02 16.99
C GLY A 73 -9.02 3.35 16.23
N SER A 74 -8.30 3.47 15.11
CA SER A 74 -8.30 4.69 14.29
C SER A 74 -9.19 4.60 13.04
N CYS A 75 -9.77 3.43 12.73
CA CYS A 75 -10.52 3.21 11.50
C CYS A 75 -11.82 2.43 11.78
N PRO A 76 -12.95 3.14 12.03
CA PRO A 76 -14.22 2.51 12.34
C PRO A 76 -14.79 1.73 11.13
N ALA A 77 -15.69 0.79 11.41
CA ALA A 77 -16.29 -0.08 10.39
C ALA A 77 -17.13 0.69 9.36
N SER A 78 -17.64 1.86 9.73
CA SER A 78 -18.34 2.81 8.87
C SER A 78 -17.99 4.24 9.29
N GLY A 79 -17.92 5.15 8.31
CA GLY A 79 -17.48 6.53 8.52
C GLY A 79 -15.98 6.66 8.80
N GLY A 80 -15.51 7.88 9.08
CA GLY A 80 -14.11 8.14 9.41
C GLY A 80 -13.12 7.86 8.26
N ASP A 81 -13.57 7.94 7.00
CA ASP A 81 -12.73 7.68 5.82
C ASP A 81 -11.44 8.50 5.77
N GLY A 82 -11.48 9.72 6.32
CA GLY A 82 -10.34 10.61 6.41
C GLY A 82 -9.34 10.30 7.53
N ASN A 83 -9.66 9.38 8.45
CA ASN A 83 -8.79 9.09 9.57
C ASN A 83 -7.46 8.50 9.08
N LEU A 84 -6.36 9.06 9.60
CA LEU A 84 -5.02 8.64 9.22
C LEU A 84 -4.51 7.54 10.15
N ALA A 85 -3.78 6.59 9.57
CA ALA A 85 -3.00 5.60 10.30
C ALA A 85 -1.58 5.53 9.73
N PRO A 86 -0.54 5.43 10.59
CA PRO A 86 0.84 5.12 10.16
C PRO A 86 0.89 3.95 9.18
N LEU A 87 1.78 3.93 8.20
CA LEU A 87 1.91 2.76 7.31
C LEU A 87 2.66 1.58 7.96
N ASP A 88 3.62 1.86 8.85
CA ASP A 88 4.36 0.85 9.62
C ASP A 88 4.52 1.27 11.12
N SER A 89 5.49 0.70 11.83
CA SER A 89 5.80 1.01 13.24
C SER A 89 6.68 2.26 13.44
N SER A 90 7.31 2.74 12.37
CA SER A 90 8.34 3.79 12.36
C SER A 90 8.01 4.84 11.29
N PRO A 91 6.80 5.45 11.30
CA PRO A 91 6.25 6.19 10.16
C PRO A 91 7.03 7.44 9.73
N ASN A 92 7.98 7.90 10.54
CA ASN A 92 8.82 9.06 10.28
C ASN A 92 10.29 8.70 10.07
N ARG A 93 10.61 7.40 9.96
CA ARG A 93 11.97 6.89 9.76
C ARG A 93 11.99 5.94 8.58
N PHE A 94 12.90 6.18 7.64
CA PHE A 94 13.09 5.27 6.52
C PHE A 94 13.95 4.08 6.95
N ASP A 95 13.32 2.90 7.08
CA ASP A 95 14.00 1.65 7.47
C ASP A 95 13.36 0.41 6.83
N ASN A 96 13.62 -0.78 7.38
CA ASN A 96 13.12 -2.05 6.86
C ASN A 96 11.95 -2.64 7.68
N ALA A 97 11.31 -1.84 8.54
CA ALA A 97 10.18 -2.28 9.35
C ALA A 97 9.00 -2.71 8.47
N TYR A 98 8.79 -2.05 7.32
CA TYR A 98 7.80 -2.46 6.32
C TYR A 98 7.99 -3.93 5.88
N PHE A 99 9.21 -4.32 5.51
CA PHE A 99 9.50 -5.70 5.08
C PHE A 99 9.44 -6.69 6.25
N SER A 100 9.86 -6.26 7.45
CA SER A 100 9.75 -7.09 8.66
C SER A 100 8.29 -7.39 8.99
N ALA A 101 7.40 -6.40 8.86
CA ALA A 101 5.96 -6.56 9.04
C ALA A 101 5.35 -7.46 7.96
N LEU A 102 5.82 -7.37 6.71
CA LEU A 102 5.41 -8.24 5.61
C LEU A 102 5.70 -9.72 5.89
N VAL A 103 6.94 -10.04 6.29
CA VAL A 103 7.33 -11.41 6.65
C VAL A 103 6.54 -11.90 7.86
N GLY A 104 6.26 -11.02 8.82
CA GLY A 104 5.48 -11.32 10.02
C GLY A 104 3.95 -11.42 9.84
N GLY A 105 3.41 -11.28 8.61
CA GLY A 105 1.96 -11.34 8.40
C GLY A 105 1.19 -10.04 8.70
N ASN A 106 1.90 -8.98 9.07
CA ASN A 106 1.38 -7.71 9.59
C ASN A 106 1.49 -6.57 8.58
N SER A 107 1.44 -6.87 7.28
CA SER A 107 1.51 -5.83 6.25
C SER A 107 0.21 -5.04 6.11
N PHE A 108 0.34 -3.76 5.79
CA PHE A 108 -0.76 -2.79 5.73
C PHE A 108 -1.67 -2.91 4.51
N PHE A 109 -1.12 -3.06 3.31
CA PHE A 109 -1.90 -3.06 2.07
C PHE A 109 -2.14 -4.46 1.53
N ARG A 110 -3.28 -4.66 0.85
CA ARG A 110 -3.60 -5.92 0.13
C ARG A 110 -2.54 -6.29 -0.90
N SER A 111 -1.98 -5.28 -1.55
CA SER A 111 -0.82 -5.39 -2.44
C SER A 111 0.36 -6.14 -1.82
N SER A 112 0.48 -6.07 -0.51
CA SER A 112 1.68 -6.43 0.24
C SER A 112 1.41 -7.61 1.20
N SER A 113 0.57 -8.60 0.84
CA SER A 113 0.25 -9.74 1.75
C SER A 113 1.13 -10.97 1.51
N PRO A 114 1.62 -11.66 2.56
CA PRO A 114 2.51 -12.82 2.43
C PRO A 114 1.91 -14.08 1.78
N GLY A 115 0.58 -14.15 1.62
CA GLY A 115 -0.07 -15.20 0.81
C GLY A 115 0.13 -15.05 -0.70
N LYS A 116 0.80 -13.98 -1.13
CA LYS A 116 1.24 -13.73 -2.49
C LYS A 116 2.77 -13.68 -2.41
N ARG A 117 3.41 -14.85 -2.49
CA ARG A 117 4.87 -14.95 -2.48
C ARG A 117 5.41 -14.11 -3.65
N PHE A 118 6.38 -13.25 -3.35
CA PHE A 118 7.20 -12.55 -4.33
C PHE A 118 8.16 -13.54 -5.00
#